data_AF-A0A060JDH6-F1
#
_entry.id   AF-A0A060JDH6-F1
#
_cell.length_a   1.000
_cell.length_b   1.000
_cell.length_c   1.000
_cell.angle_alpha   90.00
_cell.angle_beta   90.00
_cell.angle_gamma   90.00
#
_symmetry.space_group_name_H-M   'P 1'
#
loop_
_entity.id
_entity.type
_entity.pdbx_description
1 polymer ?
#
loop_
_entity_poly.entity_id
_entity_poly.type
_entity_poly.pdbx_seq_one_letter_code
_entity_poly.pdbx_strand_id
1 'polypeptide(L)' 'MTEFSESIQVVSGAPTPEELATVIAVLEAAHAEEEATATGYERPLKSSWSRNVAQLRHPIVPGPGQWRGAYRSGLN' A
#
# COMPACT_ATOMS: atom_id res chain seq x y z
N MET A 1 -11.95 22.32 -4.53
CA MET A 1 -10.87 21.47 -5.04
C MET A 1 -10.79 20.30 -4.07
N THR A 2 -11.05 19.08 -4.52
CA THR A 2 -11.00 17.89 -3.65
C THR A 2 -9.54 17.49 -3.38
N GLU A 3 -9.27 16.86 -2.24
CA GLU A 3 -7.94 16.41 -1.83
C GLU A 3 -7.28 15.48 -2.88
N PHE A 4 -8.09 14.63 -3.53
CA PHE A 4 -7.62 13.76 -4.62
C PHE A 4 -7.11 14.54 -5.84
N SER A 5 -7.69 15.69 -6.17
CA SER A 5 -7.23 16.51 -7.30
C SER A 5 -5.86 17.13 -7.06
N GLU A 6 -5.50 17.42 -5.80
CA GLU A 6 -4.21 18.03 -5.44
C GLU A 6 -3.08 17.01 -5.32
N SER A 7 -3.42 15.73 -5.13
CA SER A 7 -2.44 14.63 -4.93
C SER A 7 -2.15 13.81 -6.20
N ILE A 8 -2.94 13.97 -7.27
CA ILE A 8 -2.77 13.23 -8.52
C ILE A 8 -1.98 14.06 -9.55
N GLN A 9 -0.98 13.43 -10.18
CA GLN A 9 -0.21 14.01 -11.28
C GLN A 9 -0.30 13.14 -12.54
N VAL A 10 -0.64 13.76 -13.67
CA VAL A 10 -0.55 13.12 -14.99
C VAL A 10 0.91 13.16 -15.46
N VAL A 11 1.56 11.99 -15.52
CA VAL A 11 2.98 11.86 -15.92
C VAL A 11 3.14 11.65 -17.42
N SER A 12 2.11 11.12 -18.09
CA SER A 12 2.12 10.86 -19.54
C SER A 12 0.71 10.96 -20.14
N GLY A 13 0.63 11.38 -21.40
CA GLY A 13 -0.63 11.58 -22.12
C GLY A 13 -1.18 13.02 -21.97
N ALA A 14 -2.27 13.29 -22.66
CA ALA A 14 -2.97 14.57 -22.61
C ALA A 14 -4.49 14.30 -22.50
N PRO A 15 -4.97 13.82 -21.34
CA PRO A 15 -6.39 13.59 -21.13
C PRO A 15 -7.15 14.91 -21.21
N THR A 16 -8.40 14.85 -21.67
CA THR A 16 -9.25 16.04 -21.60
C THR A 16 -9.64 16.32 -20.15
N PRO A 17 -10.03 17.57 -19.81
CA PRO A 17 -10.50 17.90 -18.47
C PRO A 17 -11.66 17.02 -18.00
N GLU A 18 -12.55 16.62 -18.92
CA GLU A 18 -13.72 15.80 -18.64
C GLU A 18 -13.34 14.35 -18.32
N GLU A 19 -12.38 13.78 -19.05
CA GLU A 19 -11.87 12.43 -18.80
C GLU A 19 -11.17 12.37 -17.43
N LEU A 20 -10.35 13.37 -17.13
CA LEU A 20 -9.64 13.46 -15.86
C LEU A 20 -10.62 13.61 -14.68
N ALA A 21 -11.65 14.45 -14.82
CA ALA A 21 -12.70 14.59 -13.81
C ALA A 21 -13.46 13.28 -13.59
N THR A 22 -13.73 12.53 -14.66
CA THR A 22 -14.41 11.22 -14.57
C THR A 22 -13.58 10.21 -13.78
N VAL A 23 -12.28 10.13 -14.05
CA VAL A 23 -11.38 9.23 -13.31
C VAL A 23 -11.30 9.61 -11.84
N ILE A 24 -11.19 10.91 -11.52
CA ILE A 24 -11.16 11.38 -10.13
C ILE A 24 -12.45 11.00 -9.41
N ALA A 25 -13.62 11.20 -10.03
CA ALA A 25 -14.91 10.85 -9.43
C ALA A 25 -15.01 9.34 -9.12
N VAL A 26 -14.47 8.48 -9.99
CA VAL A 26 -14.43 7.03 -9.77
C VAL A 26 -13.51 6.67 -8.60
N LEU A 27 -12.32 7.29 -8.52
CA LEU A 27 -11.38 7.07 -7.42
C LEU A 27 -11.95 7.53 -6.08
N GLU A 28 -12.62 8.69 -6.04
CA GLU A 28 -13.29 9.19 -4.84
C GLU A 28 -14.40 8.24 -4.38
N ALA A 29 -15.20 7.70 -5.30
CA ALA A 29 -16.25 6.72 -4.98
C ALA A 29 -15.66 5.41 -4.43
N ALA A 30 -14.59 4.90 -5.04
CA ALA A 30 -13.91 3.69 -4.58
C ALA A 30 -13.28 3.90 -3.19
N HIS A 31 -12.65 5.05 -2.96
CA HIS A 31 -12.07 5.38 -1.66
C HIS A 31 -13.13 5.48 -0.56
N ALA A 32 -14.27 6.11 -0.84
CA ALA A 32 -15.38 6.18 0.11
C ALA A 32 -15.95 4.79 0.45
N GLU A 33 -16.00 3.87 -0.53
CA GLU A 33 -16.39 2.48 -0.29
C GLU A 33 -15.37 1.74 0.58
N GLU A 34 -14.07 1.91 0.31
CA GLU A 34 -12.98 1.36 1.14
C GLU A 34 -13.07 1.88 2.58
N GLU A 35 -13.24 3.18 2.79
CA GLU A 35 -13.39 3.75 4.14
C GLU A 35 -14.63 3.20 4.88
N ALA A 36 -15.74 3.02 4.16
CA ALA A 36 -16.97 2.48 4.74
C ALA A 36 -16.87 0.97 5.06
N THR A 37 -16.09 0.23 4.28
CA THR A 37 -15.90 -1.22 4.44
C THR A 37 -14.68 -1.61 5.27
N ALA A 38 -13.81 -0.65 5.59
CA ALA A 38 -12.64 -0.82 6.44
C ALA A 38 -13.04 -1.24 7.87
N THR A 39 -13.24 -2.53 8.05
CA THR A 39 -13.55 -3.15 9.34
C THR A 39 -12.26 -3.59 10.01
N GLY A 40 -11.67 -2.68 10.79
CA GLY A 40 -10.60 -2.99 11.72
C GLY A 40 -9.33 -2.17 11.53
N TYR A 41 -8.51 -2.18 12.58
CA TYR A 41 -7.20 -1.55 12.58
C TYR A 41 -6.24 -2.36 11.71
N GLU A 42 -5.80 -1.79 10.58
CA GLU A 42 -4.69 -2.36 9.82
C GLU A 42 -3.42 -2.26 10.67
N ARG A 43 -2.95 -3.39 11.19
CA ARG A 43 -1.71 -3.43 11.95
C ARG A 43 -0.57 -3.16 10.96
N PRO A 44 0.24 -2.10 11.16
CA PRO A 44 1.35 -1.81 10.25
C PRO A 44 2.27 -3.03 10.18
N LEU A 45 2.52 -3.52 8.98
CA LEU A 45 3.45 -4.61 8.77
C LEU A 45 4.85 -4.11 9.15
N LYS A 46 5.39 -4.58 10.28
CA LYS A 46 6.74 -4.23 10.70
C LYS A 46 7.74 -5.05 9.89
N SER A 47 8.59 -4.35 9.15
CA SER A 47 9.73 -4.94 8.44
C SER A 47 10.62 -5.70 9.42
N SER A 48 10.95 -6.95 9.08
CA SER A 48 11.91 -7.74 9.86
C SER A 48 13.38 -7.36 9.61
N TRP A 49 13.66 -6.47 8.65
CA TRP A 49 15.01 -6.05 8.28
C TRP A 49 15.71 -5.17 9.32
N SER A 50 14.96 -4.47 10.16
CA SER A 50 15.51 -3.68 11.27
C SER A 50 15.74 -4.53 12.54
N ARG A 51 15.42 -5.83 12.52
CA ARG A 51 15.66 -6.71 13.67
C ARG A 51 17.15 -6.93 13.85
N ASN A 52 17.59 -6.92 15.11
CA ASN A 52 18.96 -7.20 15.47
C ASN A 52 19.37 -8.59 14.92
N VAL A 53 20.47 -8.64 14.15
CA VAL A 53 20.92 -9.87 13.47
C VAL A 53 21.22 -11.00 14.46
N ALA A 54 21.57 -10.69 15.71
CA ALA A 54 21.80 -11.71 16.76
C ALA A 54 20.50 -12.41 17.20
N GLN A 55 19.33 -11.83 16.91
CA GLN A 55 18.04 -12.51 17.08
C GLN A 55 17.68 -13.41 15.90
N LEU A 56 18.29 -13.21 14.72
CA LEU A 56 18.18 -14.09 13.57
C LEU A 56 19.20 -15.24 13.75
N ARG A 57 18.88 -16.17 14.67
CA ARG A 57 19.76 -17.28 15.05
C ARG A 57 20.03 -18.30 13.93
N HIS A 58 19.41 -18.15 12.76
CA HIS A 58 19.61 -19.05 11.62
C HIS A 58 19.98 -18.26 10.35
N PRO A 59 20.88 -18.81 9.52
CA PRO A 59 21.16 -18.27 8.20
C PRO A 59 19.88 -18.12 7.37
N ILE A 60 19.73 -17.00 6.66
CA ILE A 60 18.64 -16.81 5.71
C ILE A 60 18.91 -17.73 4.52
N VAL A 61 18.09 -18.77 4.35
CA VAL A 61 18.23 -19.73 3.24
C VAL A 61 17.57 -19.15 1.98
N PRO A 62 18.31 -18.92 0.88
CA PRO A 62 17.71 -18.45 -0.36
C PRO A 62 16.81 -19.53 -0.99
N GLY A 63 15.63 -19.15 -1.48
CA GLY A 63 14.72 -20.06 -2.18
C GLY A 63 13.36 -19.44 -2.54
N PRO A 64 12.59 -20.09 -3.44
CA PRO A 64 11.25 -19.64 -3.80
C PRO A 64 10.36 -19.46 -2.57
N GLY A 65 9.73 -18.30 -2.43
CA GLY A 65 8.86 -17.97 -1.30
C GLY A 65 9.57 -17.59 0.01
N GLN A 66 10.88 -17.81 0.15
CA GLN A 66 11.63 -17.48 1.38
C GLN A 66 11.78 -15.96 1.59
N TRP A 67 11.82 -15.18 0.50
CA TRP A 67 11.85 -13.72 0.55
C TRP A 67 10.53 -13.09 1.01
N ARG A 68 9.42 -13.82 0.91
CA ARG A 68 8.10 -13.34 1.36
C ARG A 68 7.98 -13.30 2.89
N GLY A 69 8.93 -13.89 3.62
CA GLY A 69 9.02 -13.83 5.07
C GLY A 69 9.45 -12.47 5.64
N ALA A 70 9.85 -11.51 4.79
CA ALA A 70 10.28 -10.18 5.23
C ALA A 70 9.18 -9.39 5.95
N TYR A 71 7.92 -9.67 5.62
CA TYR A 71 6.72 -9.06 6.19
C TYR A 71 5.81 -10.16 6.76
N ARG A 72 6.09 -10.60 8.00
CA ARG A 72 5.19 -11.53 8.71
C ARG A 72 4.16 -10.76 9.52
N SER A 73 2.89 -11.03 9.28
CA SER A 73 1.81 -10.64 10.19
C SER A 73 1.87 -11.48 11.48
N GLY A 74 1.58 -10.87 12.62
CA GLY A 74 1.26 -11.61 13.86
C GLY A 74 2.39 -11.88 14.86
N LEU A 75 3.60 -11.34 14.70
CA LEU A 75 4.65 -11.44 15.74
C LEU A 75 4.82 -10.10 16.47
N ASN A 76 3.96 -9.85 17.46
CA ASN A 76 4.29 -9.01 18.62
C ASN A 76 4.39 -9.94 19.83
#